data_AF-A0A3N0VMA9-F1
#
_entry.id   AF-A0A3N0VMA9-F1
#
_cell.length_a   1.000
_cell.length_b   1.000
_cell.length_c   1.000
_cell.angle_alpha   90.00
_cell.angle_beta   90.00
_cell.angle_gamma   90.00
#
_symmetry.space_group_name_H-M   'P 1'
#
loop_
_entity.id
_entity.type
_entity.pdbx_description
1 polymer ?
#
loop_
_entity_poly.entity_id
_entity_poly.type
_entity_poly.pdbx_seq_one_letter_code
_entity_poly.pdbx_strand_id
1 'polypeptide(L)'
;MPRILLPALALFALTACSATGAPPPAATSEAPVAGYVSDLSAFEAYLAGKPTPAQFKAHYPDVTLVLPGQIATKEFRMNHSRYFAELDADGRIVGGKFQ
;
A
#
# COMPACT_ATOMS: atom_id res chain seq x y z
N MET A 1 -53.92 -42.11 8.40
CA MET A 1 -52.81 -43.08 8.44
C MET A 1 -52.56 -43.48 6.99
N PRO A 2 -51.34 -43.29 6.43
CA PRO A 2 -50.08 -43.73 7.03
C PRO A 2 -49.11 -42.60 7.40
N ARG A 3 -48.37 -42.87 8.48
CA ARG A 3 -47.08 -42.29 8.83
C ARG A 3 -46.02 -42.90 7.92
N ILE A 4 -44.93 -42.19 7.59
CA ILE A 4 -43.54 -42.67 7.66
C ILE A 4 -42.55 -41.60 7.20
N LEU A 5 -41.66 -41.26 8.16
CA LEU A 5 -40.27 -40.80 8.14
C LEU A 5 -39.78 -39.65 7.23
N LEU A 6 -39.35 -38.58 7.91
CA LEU A 6 -38.18 -37.76 7.57
C LEU A 6 -36.92 -38.64 7.37
N PRO A 7 -36.00 -38.17 6.52
CA PRO A 7 -34.67 -37.89 7.05
C PRO A 7 -34.24 -36.44 6.76
N ALA A 8 -33.74 -35.81 7.81
CA ALA A 8 -32.98 -34.57 7.73
C ALA A 8 -31.69 -34.81 6.94
N LEU A 9 -31.41 -33.96 5.95
CA LEU A 9 -30.07 -33.82 5.41
C LEU A 9 -29.75 -32.33 5.28
N ALA A 10 -29.10 -31.82 6.31
CA ALA A 10 -28.45 -30.52 6.30
C ALA A 10 -27.26 -30.58 5.33
N LEU A 11 -27.30 -29.79 4.26
CA LEU A 11 -26.09 -29.44 3.51
C LEU A 11 -25.77 -27.97 3.79
N PHE A 12 -24.77 -27.78 4.65
CA PHE A 12 -23.95 -26.58 4.71
C PHE A 12 -23.28 -26.39 3.35
N ALA A 13 -23.65 -25.33 2.62
CA ALA A 13 -22.85 -24.81 1.52
C ALA A 13 -22.25 -23.47 1.96
N LEU A 14 -21.05 -23.54 2.56
CA LEU A 14 -20.17 -22.37 2.68
C LEU A 14 -19.84 -21.92 1.26
N THR A 15 -20.48 -20.84 0.82
CA THR A 15 -20.13 -20.22 -0.46
C THR A 15 -18.88 -19.39 -0.22
N ALA A 16 -17.77 -19.88 -0.77
CA ALA A 16 -16.44 -19.33 -0.63
C ALA A 16 -16.37 -17.88 -1.08
N CYS A 17 -15.72 -17.04 -0.25
CA CYS A 17 -15.26 -15.71 -0.61
C CYS A 17 -14.35 -15.82 -1.84
N SER A 18 -14.83 -15.38 -2.99
CA SER A 18 -13.99 -15.16 -4.15
C SER A 18 -13.22 -13.85 -3.92
N ALA A 19 -12.10 -13.95 -3.20
CA ALA A 19 -11.07 -12.91 -3.23
C ALA A 19 -10.52 -12.89 -4.65
N THR A 20 -11.13 -12.07 -5.51
CA THR A 20 -10.58 -11.71 -6.81
C THR A 20 -9.33 -10.91 -6.52
N GLY A 21 -8.21 -11.61 -6.38
CA GLY A 21 -6.89 -11.03 -6.40
C GLY A 21 -6.68 -10.43 -7.77
N ALA A 22 -7.03 -9.16 -7.92
CA ALA A 22 -6.55 -8.36 -9.04
C ALA A 22 -5.03 -8.49 -9.04
N PRO A 23 -4.39 -8.89 -10.16
CA PRO A 23 -2.95 -8.88 -10.25
C PRO A 23 -2.47 -7.48 -9.84
N PRO A 24 -1.41 -7.37 -9.02
CA PRO A 24 -0.89 -6.06 -8.63
C PRO A 24 -0.63 -5.28 -9.92
N PRO A 25 -1.01 -3.98 -9.99
CA PRO A 25 -0.72 -3.16 -11.16
C PRO A 25 0.75 -3.33 -11.47
N ALA A 26 1.05 -3.76 -12.70
CA ALA A 26 2.41 -3.96 -13.17
C ALA A 26 3.17 -2.66 -12.86
N ALA A 27 4.15 -2.75 -11.97
CA ALA A 27 5.02 -1.63 -11.69
C ALA A 27 5.66 -1.25 -13.03
N THR A 28 5.24 -0.12 -13.59
CA THR A 28 5.97 0.54 -14.66
C THR A 28 7.38 0.74 -14.12
N SER A 29 8.33 -0.02 -14.66
CA SER A 29 9.73 0.01 -14.27
C SER A 29 10.36 1.29 -14.81
N GLU A 30 9.93 2.44 -14.28
CA GLU A 30 10.68 3.67 -14.39
C GLU A 30 11.99 3.51 -13.63
N ALA A 31 13.07 4.08 -14.17
CA ALA A 31 14.38 4.01 -13.53
C ALA A 31 14.31 4.64 -12.12
N PRO A 32 15.01 4.09 -11.12
CA PRO A 32 15.06 4.67 -9.79
C PRO A 32 15.55 6.13 -9.83
N VAL A 33 14.90 7.00 -9.05
CA VAL A 33 15.29 8.38 -8.86
C VAL A 33 16.32 8.46 -7.74
N ALA A 34 17.57 8.71 -8.11
CA ALA A 34 18.67 8.84 -7.16
C ALA A 34 18.61 10.19 -6.39
N GLY A 35 19.10 10.18 -5.16
CA GLY A 35 19.19 11.35 -4.29
C GLY A 35 17.86 11.75 -3.64
N TYR A 36 17.52 13.02 -3.72
CA TYR A 36 16.32 13.57 -3.09
C TYR A 36 15.29 14.01 -4.13
N VAL A 37 14.05 14.21 -3.69
CA VAL A 37 12.96 14.63 -4.58
C VAL A 37 13.15 16.08 -5.01
N SER A 38 13.55 16.28 -6.26
CA SER A 38 13.71 17.60 -6.89
C SER A 38 12.49 18.01 -7.73
N ASP A 39 11.80 17.04 -8.34
CA ASP A 39 10.54 17.26 -9.05
C ASP A 39 9.36 16.85 -8.18
N LEU A 40 8.75 17.83 -7.52
CA LEU A 40 7.58 17.61 -6.69
C LEU A 40 6.34 17.20 -7.51
N SER A 41 6.21 17.63 -8.76
CA SER A 41 5.03 17.29 -9.56
C SER A 41 5.06 15.81 -9.98
N ALA A 42 6.23 15.32 -10.38
CA ALA A 42 6.44 13.89 -10.65
C ALA A 42 6.24 13.05 -9.39
N PHE A 43 6.69 13.54 -8.23
CA PHE A 43 6.49 12.87 -6.95
C PHE A 43 5.02 12.74 -6.56
N GLU A 44 4.23 13.81 -6.68
CA GLU A 44 2.79 13.78 -6.40
C GLU A 44 2.06 12.84 -7.37
N ALA A 45 2.44 12.84 -8.66
CA ALA A 45 1.88 11.91 -9.64
C ALA A 45 2.18 10.44 -9.30
N TYR A 46 3.41 10.16 -8.84
CA TYR A 46 3.79 8.83 -8.35
C TYR A 46 2.97 8.41 -7.12
N LEU A 47 2.79 9.30 -6.14
CA LEU A 47 2.00 9.03 -4.94
C LEU A 47 0.51 8.83 -5.24
N ALA A 48 -0.04 9.52 -6.25
CA ALA A 48 -1.41 9.31 -6.70
C ALA A 48 -1.68 7.85 -7.15
N GLY A 49 -0.63 7.13 -7.56
CA GLY A 49 -0.66 5.69 -7.85
C GLY A 49 -0.77 4.78 -6.62
N LYS A 50 -0.81 5.34 -5.40
CA LYS A 50 -0.88 4.62 -4.12
C LYS A 50 0.15 3.50 -3.97
N PRO A 51 1.46 3.83 -4.05
CA PRO A 51 2.52 2.85 -3.97
C PRO A 51 2.57 2.19 -2.59
N THR A 52 3.00 0.93 -2.54
CA THR A 52 3.40 0.31 -1.26
C THR A 52 4.74 0.90 -0.79
N PRO A 53 5.09 0.79 0.50
CA PRO A 53 6.41 1.18 1.00
C PRO A 53 7.58 0.54 0.25
N ALA A 54 7.43 -0.72 -0.18
CA ALA A 54 8.43 -1.42 -0.97
C ALA A 54 8.59 -0.82 -2.38
N GLN A 55 7.48 -0.48 -3.03
CA GLN A 55 7.50 0.21 -4.32
C GLN A 55 8.14 1.59 -4.20
N PHE A 56 7.80 2.34 -3.15
CA PHE A 56 8.42 3.64 -2.85
C PHE A 56 9.93 3.51 -2.72
N LYS A 57 10.41 2.54 -1.93
CA LYS A 57 11.85 2.35 -1.73
C LYS A 57 12.58 1.90 -2.99
N ALA A 58 11.91 1.17 -3.89
CA ALA A 58 12.49 0.81 -5.17
C ALA A 58 12.61 2.01 -6.13
N HIS A 59 11.63 2.91 -6.11
CA HIS A 59 11.60 4.06 -7.02
C HIS A 59 12.37 5.27 -6.47
N TYR A 60 12.35 5.52 -5.17
CA TYR A 60 13.13 6.56 -4.45
C TYR A 60 14.09 5.92 -3.42
N PRO A 61 15.17 5.25 -3.87
CA PRO A 61 16.06 4.50 -2.99
C PRO A 61 16.80 5.34 -1.95
N ASP A 62 17.03 6.62 -2.21
CA ASP A 62 17.81 7.49 -1.33
C ASP A 62 16.95 8.39 -0.43
N VAL A 63 15.63 8.40 -0.64
CA VAL A 63 14.67 9.09 0.23
C VAL A 63 14.42 8.24 1.48
N THR A 64 14.57 8.84 2.65
CA THR A 64 14.21 8.21 3.91
C THR A 64 12.69 8.17 4.04
N LEU A 65 12.10 6.99 3.91
CA LEU A 65 10.69 6.78 4.17
C LEU A 65 10.47 6.47 5.66
N VAL A 66 9.67 7.30 6.34
CA VAL A 66 9.27 7.08 7.74
C VAL A 66 7.80 6.67 7.76
N LEU A 67 7.52 5.49 8.29
CA LEU A 67 6.16 4.95 8.38
C LEU A 67 5.47 5.33 9.70
N PRO A 68 4.13 5.27 9.77
CA PRO A 68 3.40 5.49 11.02
C PRO A 68 3.92 4.59 12.15
N GLY A 69 4.17 5.20 13.32
CA GLY A 69 4.70 4.52 14.50
C GLY A 69 6.22 4.34 14.53
N GLN A 70 6.95 4.65 13.45
CA GLN A 70 8.41 4.68 13.49
C GLN A 70 8.92 5.94 14.18
N ILE A 71 9.93 5.77 15.03
CA ILE A 71 10.62 6.89 15.67
C ILE A 71 11.67 7.45 14.72
N ALA A 72 11.62 8.76 14.48
CA ALA A 72 12.64 9.51 13.77
C ALA A 72 13.18 10.64 14.66
N THR A 73 14.47 10.94 14.52
CA THR A 73 15.09 12.09 15.18
C THR A 73 14.56 13.40 14.60
N LYS A 74 14.39 14.43 15.45
CA LYS A 74 14.00 15.79 15.05
C LYS A 74 15.16 16.56 14.41
N GLU A 75 15.74 16.00 13.37
CA GLU A 75 16.67 16.71 12.50
C GLU A 75 15.86 17.57 11.51
N PHE A 76 16.29 18.79 11.24
CA PHE A 76 15.65 19.65 10.24
C PHE A 76 16.33 19.45 8.88
N ARG A 77 15.57 19.04 7.85
CA ARG A 77 16.09 18.82 6.49
C ARG A 77 15.26 19.59 5.47
N MET A 78 15.91 20.40 4.63
CA MET A 78 15.22 21.26 3.64
C MET A 78 15.24 20.70 2.21
N ASN A 79 15.89 19.56 1.98
CA ASN A 79 16.16 19.03 0.64
C ASN A 79 15.21 17.90 0.22
N HIS A 80 14.03 17.74 0.83
CA HIS A 80 13.09 16.65 0.52
C HIS A 80 13.70 15.22 0.56
N SER A 81 14.73 15.01 1.40
CA SER A 81 15.39 13.70 1.51
C SER A 81 14.69 12.74 2.50
N ARG A 82 13.61 13.18 3.16
CA ARG A 82 12.88 12.37 4.13
C ARG A 82 11.40 12.65 4.06
N TYR A 83 10.61 11.60 3.90
CA TYR A 83 9.17 11.64 3.73
C TYR A 83 8.49 10.85 4.84
N PHE A 84 7.59 11.51 5.56
CA PHE A 84 6.75 10.89 6.59
C PHE A 84 5.43 10.50 5.94
N ALA A 85 5.22 9.20 5.73
CA ALA A 85 4.10 8.69 4.97
C ALA A 85 2.84 8.47 5.82
N GLU A 86 1.70 8.73 5.21
CA GLU A 86 0.40 8.29 5.66
C GLU A 86 -0.01 7.05 4.85
N LEU A 87 -0.57 6.06 5.54
CA LEU A 87 -0.98 4.79 4.93
C LEU A 87 -2.49 4.61 5.01
N ASP A 88 -3.08 3.99 4.00
CA ASP A 88 -4.46 3.50 4.06
C ASP A 88 -4.56 2.15 4.81
N ALA A 89 -5.78 1.60 4.88
CA ALA A 89 -6.06 0.32 5.53
C ALA A 89 -5.34 -0.88 4.88
N ASP A 90 -4.97 -0.76 3.60
CA ASP A 90 -4.24 -1.79 2.84
C ASP A 90 -2.71 -1.59 2.93
N GLY A 91 -2.24 -0.60 3.69
CA GLY A 91 -0.83 -0.29 3.87
C GLY A 91 -0.19 0.43 2.67
N ARG A 92 -0.99 1.04 1.79
CA ARG A 92 -0.50 1.84 0.66
C ARG A 92 -0.30 3.29 1.08
N ILE A 93 0.71 3.93 0.52
CA ILE A 93 0.99 5.35 0.76
C ILE A 93 -0.09 6.17 0.07
N VAL A 94 -0.81 6.99 0.84
CA VAL A 94 -1.89 7.86 0.34
C VAL A 94 -1.60 9.34 0.56
N GLY A 95 -0.55 9.67 1.31
CA GLY A 95 -0.21 11.03 1.67
C GLY A 95 1.03 11.09 2.55
N GLY A 96 1.28 12.26 3.13
CA GLY A 96 2.45 12.51 3.96
C GLY A 96 3.05 13.89 3.76
N LYS A 97 4.30 14.07 4.25
CA LYS A 97 5.04 15.33 4.12
C LYS A 97 6.55 15.13 4.18
N PHE A 98 7.28 16.04 3.53
CA PHE A 98 8.72 16.17 3.72
C PHE A 98 9.05 16.94 5.01
N GLN A 99 10.09 16.51 5.73
CA GLN A 99 10.60 17.17 6.95
C GLN A 99 12.04 16.78 7.25
#